data_AF-A0A1B6HHT8-F1
#
_entry.id   AF-A0A1B6HHT8-F1
#
_cell.length_a   1.000
_cell.length_b   1.000
_cell.length_c   1.000
_cell.angle_alpha   90.00
_cell.angle_beta   90.00
_cell.angle_gamma   90.00
#
_symmetry.space_group_name_H-M   'P 1'
#
loop_
_entity.id
_entity.type
_entity.pdbx_description
1 polymer ?
#
loop_
_entity_poly.entity_id
_entity_poly.type
_entity_poly.pdbx_seq_one_letter_code
_entity_poly.pdbx_strand_id
1 'polypeptide(L)'
;LKTEYYSDEGYQLAPSYNPHVGRRIKKPITDFETCTHLLKGSIGAGILAMPRGFYHAGIITGFIGTILLTASVIYAIDTLIRMQYIQCKRLQVPFLTLPRSMKIGLLNGPRCLRKLAWIAPIIVDFFLVAYQLGTCTAYVIFIGQSMKHIAEPRLVENLDLRIYLLIIFVPVVLINYIRNLKRLTPVSFVANILTIIAFSSCFYYIFCVGPFKYEETNLVSSVTTWPLFIGVVLFAINAFGVIIALEHHMVTPAHFLGCKGIFPWSLLTVIIALEHHMVTPAHFLGCKGIFPWSLLTV
;
A
#
# COMPACT_ATOMS: atom_id res chain seq x y z
N LEU A 1 -23.24 -18.93 26.23
CA LEU A 1 -22.41 -17.76 25.82
C LEU A 1 -21.17 -17.53 26.69
N LYS A 2 -20.99 -18.29 27.78
CA LYS A 2 -19.74 -18.37 28.58
C LYS A 2 -18.81 -19.51 28.12
N THR A 3 -19.09 -20.17 27.01
CA THR A 3 -18.66 -21.56 26.80
C THR A 3 -17.77 -21.82 25.59
N GLU A 4 -17.23 -20.79 24.92
CA GLU A 4 -16.30 -21.07 23.81
C GLU A 4 -15.23 -20.00 23.59
N TYR A 5 -15.42 -18.77 24.08
CA TYR A 5 -14.49 -17.67 23.79
C TYR A 5 -13.86 -17.02 25.03
N TYR A 6 -14.39 -17.20 26.24
CA TYR A 6 -13.84 -16.54 27.45
C TYR A 6 -13.97 -17.45 28.67
N SER A 7 -12.85 -18.03 29.12
CA SER A 7 -12.74 -18.58 30.47
C SER A 7 -12.41 -17.45 31.44
N ASP A 8 -12.96 -17.48 32.66
CA ASP A 8 -12.59 -16.53 33.72
C ASP A 8 -11.07 -16.60 34.02
N GLU A 9 -10.45 -17.77 33.81
CA GLU A 9 -9.01 -18.01 33.81
C GLU A 9 -8.25 -17.17 32.77
N GLY A 10 -8.76 -17.07 31.54
CA GLY A 10 -8.12 -16.29 30.46
C GLY A 10 -8.07 -14.79 30.77
N TYR A 11 -9.01 -14.28 31.55
CA TYR A 11 -9.01 -12.88 32.01
C TYR A 11 -7.96 -12.62 33.08
N GLN A 12 -7.74 -13.58 33.99
CA GLN A 12 -6.72 -13.51 35.03
C GLN A 12 -5.30 -13.73 34.49
N LEU A 13 -5.14 -14.56 33.46
CA LEU A 13 -3.89 -14.82 32.74
C LEU A 13 -3.59 -13.79 31.64
N ALA A 14 -4.57 -12.96 31.27
CA ALA A 14 -4.36 -11.92 30.27
C ALA A 14 -3.13 -11.07 30.57
N PRO A 15 -2.93 -10.47 31.78
CA PRO A 15 -1.79 -9.60 32.08
C PRO A 15 -0.42 -10.22 31.79
N SER A 16 -0.25 -11.53 32.07
CA SER A 16 1.00 -12.28 31.97
C SER A 16 1.24 -12.92 30.59
N TYR A 17 0.21 -13.08 29.76
CA TYR A 17 0.35 -13.67 28.43
C TYR A 17 0.86 -12.66 27.41
N ASN A 18 1.93 -13.04 26.71
CA ASN A 18 2.46 -12.31 25.56
C ASN A 18 2.14 -13.09 24.26
N PRO A 19 1.14 -12.65 23.46
CA PRO A 19 0.77 -13.30 22.21
C PRO A 19 1.94 -13.46 21.23
N HIS A 20 2.93 -12.57 21.27
CA HIS A 20 4.06 -12.57 20.34
C HIS A 20 5.04 -13.73 20.59
N VAL A 21 5.14 -14.23 21.83
CA VAL A 21 6.03 -15.36 22.19
C VAL A 21 5.44 -16.70 21.76
N GLY A 22 4.10 -16.81 21.72
CA GLY A 22 3.39 -18.03 21.31
C GLY A 22 3.35 -18.27 19.79
N ARG A 23 3.88 -17.35 18.97
CA ARG A 23 3.83 -17.46 17.50
C ARG A 23 4.92 -18.42 16.99
N ARG A 24 4.54 -19.54 16.38
CA ARG A 24 5.48 -20.43 15.65
C ARG A 24 5.57 -20.05 14.18
N ILE A 25 6.48 -19.14 13.85
CA ILE A 25 6.66 -18.64 12.48
C ILE A 25 7.76 -19.46 11.78
N LYS A 26 7.42 -20.20 10.71
CA LYS A 26 8.38 -21.06 9.98
C LYS A 26 9.56 -20.28 9.37
N LYS A 27 9.38 -19.00 9.07
CA LYS A 27 10.41 -18.07 8.55
C LYS A 27 10.05 -16.65 8.97
N PRO A 28 10.63 -16.13 10.06
CA PRO A 28 10.32 -14.78 10.51
C PRO A 28 11.04 -13.74 9.63
N ILE A 29 10.44 -12.57 9.49
CA ILE A 29 10.92 -11.44 8.68
C ILE A 29 11.53 -10.39 9.61
N THR A 30 12.71 -9.87 9.26
CA THR A 30 13.40 -8.81 10.03
C THR A 30 12.73 -7.44 9.84
N ASP A 31 13.05 -6.47 10.71
CA ASP A 31 12.53 -5.11 10.64
C ASP A 31 12.90 -4.41 9.31
N PHE A 32 14.12 -4.62 8.81
CA PHE A 32 14.55 -4.08 7.52
C PHE A 32 13.82 -4.73 6.34
N GLU A 33 13.71 -6.06 6.31
CA GLU A 33 12.95 -6.76 5.28
C GLU A 33 11.48 -6.34 5.28
N THR A 34 10.89 -6.15 6.47
CA THR A 34 9.53 -5.62 6.64
C THR A 34 9.40 -4.24 6.00
N CYS A 35 10.35 -3.33 6.28
CA CYS A 35 10.38 -2.00 5.67
C CYS A 35 10.46 -2.10 4.13
N THR A 36 11.34 -2.94 3.59
CA THR A 36 11.44 -3.11 2.13
C THR A 36 10.16 -3.68 1.50
N HIS A 37 9.47 -4.58 2.20
CA HIS A 37 8.20 -5.14 1.75
C HIS A 37 7.06 -4.11 1.82
N LEU A 38 7.03 -3.27 2.86
CA LEU A 38 6.09 -2.15 2.97
C LEU A 38 6.32 -1.12 1.86
N LEU A 39 7.58 -0.72 1.64
CA LEU A 39 7.95 0.19 0.56
C LEU A 39 7.53 -0.36 -0.79
N LYS A 40 7.78 -1.64 -1.07
CA LYS A 40 7.30 -2.28 -2.30
C LYS A 40 5.77 -2.32 -2.39
N GLY A 41 5.08 -2.55 -1.28
CA GLY A 41 3.62 -2.57 -1.22
C GLY A 41 3.00 -1.21 -1.51
N SER A 42 3.66 -0.12 -1.12
CA SER A 42 3.20 1.26 -1.30
C SER A 42 3.70 1.89 -2.61
N ILE A 43 4.90 1.53 -3.08
CA ILE A 43 5.51 2.06 -4.31
C ILE A 43 5.05 1.24 -5.52
N GLY A 44 3.99 1.71 -6.18
CA GLY A 44 3.44 1.07 -7.37
C GLY A 44 2.58 1.99 -8.22
N ALA A 45 1.60 1.42 -8.93
CA ALA A 45 0.74 2.15 -9.88
C ALA A 45 -0.02 3.32 -9.23
N GLY A 46 -0.32 3.23 -7.93
CA GLY A 46 -1.01 4.31 -7.21
C GLY A 46 -0.19 5.59 -7.11
N ILE A 47 1.12 5.48 -6.85
CA ILE A 47 2.02 6.65 -6.82
C ILE A 47 2.13 7.29 -8.21
N LEU A 48 2.20 6.48 -9.26
CA LEU A 48 2.24 6.98 -10.64
C LEU A 48 0.93 7.67 -11.07
N ALA A 49 -0.19 7.34 -10.42
CA ALA A 49 -1.47 8.02 -10.62
C ALA A 49 -1.64 9.29 -9.76
N MET A 50 -0.80 9.51 -8.75
CA MET A 50 -0.92 10.67 -7.85
C MET A 50 -0.92 12.02 -8.57
N PRO A 51 -0.07 12.31 -9.58
CA PRO A 51 -0.09 13.60 -10.27
C PRO A 51 -1.48 13.95 -10.84
N ARG A 52 -2.20 12.94 -11.35
CA ARG A 52 -3.58 13.12 -11.82
C ARG A 52 -4.57 13.37 -10.67
N GLY A 53 -4.33 12.77 -9.51
CA GLY A 53 -5.07 13.09 -8.29
C GLY A 53 -4.87 14.53 -7.85
N PHE A 54 -3.62 15.02 -7.84
CA PHE A 54 -3.29 16.40 -7.51
C PHE A 54 -3.87 17.40 -8.54
N TYR A 55 -3.92 17.03 -9.81
CA TYR A 55 -4.64 17.80 -10.83
C TYR A 55 -6.13 17.99 -10.49
N HIS A 56 -6.77 16.98 -9.89
CA HIS A 56 -8.18 17.04 -9.48
C HIS A 56 -8.44 17.80 -8.17
N ALA A 57 -7.46 17.92 -7.26
CA ALA A 57 -7.62 18.64 -5.99
C ALA A 57 -7.03 20.06 -6.01
N GLY A 58 -6.00 20.29 -6.81
CA GLY A 58 -5.10 21.43 -6.71
C GLY A 58 -3.92 21.15 -5.78
N ILE A 59 -2.81 21.88 -5.95
CA ILE A 59 -1.55 21.59 -5.24
C ILE A 59 -1.69 21.74 -3.72
N ILE A 60 -2.30 22.85 -3.25
CA ILE A 60 -2.39 23.17 -1.83
C ILE A 60 -3.34 22.20 -1.13
N THR A 61 -4.53 22.02 -1.69
CA THR A 61 -5.53 21.08 -1.18
C THR A 61 -5.04 19.64 -1.26
N GLY A 62 -4.32 19.29 -2.33
CA GLY A 62 -3.70 17.97 -2.49
C GLY A 62 -2.65 17.68 -1.41
N PHE A 63 -1.78 18.65 -1.10
CA PHE A 63 -0.76 18.51 -0.06
C PHE A 63 -1.39 18.32 1.33
N ILE A 64 -2.25 19.25 1.75
CA ILE A 64 -2.94 19.19 3.05
C ILE A 64 -3.80 17.92 3.13
N GLY A 65 -4.53 17.61 2.06
CA GLY A 65 -5.39 16.43 1.98
C GLY A 65 -4.61 15.12 2.09
N THR A 66 -3.45 15.02 1.45
CA THR A 66 -2.60 13.82 1.52
C THR A 66 -2.08 13.58 2.92
N ILE A 67 -1.62 14.62 3.62
CA ILE A 67 -1.17 14.52 5.02
C ILE A 67 -2.32 14.07 5.94
N LEU A 68 -3.50 14.69 5.83
CA LEU A 68 -4.65 14.37 6.67
C LEU A 68 -5.19 12.96 6.41
N LEU A 69 -5.31 12.55 5.14
CA LEU A 69 -5.75 11.21 4.77
C LEU A 69 -4.77 10.15 5.26
N THR A 70 -3.47 10.40 5.12
CA THR A 70 -2.44 9.47 5.59
C THR A 70 -2.47 9.35 7.11
N ALA A 71 -2.52 10.46 7.85
CA ALA A 71 -2.62 10.44 9.30
C ALA A 71 -3.85 9.64 9.76
N SER A 72 -4.99 9.81 9.07
CA SER A 72 -6.22 9.06 9.34
C SER A 72 -6.06 7.56 9.09
N VAL A 73 -5.41 7.16 7.98
CA VAL A 73 -5.14 5.74 7.67
C VAL A 73 -4.18 5.12 8.67
N ILE A 74 -3.10 5.82 9.02
CA ILE A 74 -2.15 5.36 10.04
C ILE A 74 -2.87 5.14 11.37
N TYR A 75 -3.67 6.12 11.80
CA TYR A 75 -4.44 6.02 13.04
C TYR A 75 -5.43 4.84 13.03
N ALA A 76 -6.13 4.63 11.92
CA ALA A 76 -7.09 3.54 11.78
C ALA A 76 -6.41 2.17 11.86
N ILE A 77 -5.28 1.99 11.18
CA ILE A 77 -4.50 0.74 11.18
C ILE A 77 -3.88 0.51 12.56
N ASP A 78 -3.32 1.55 13.18
CA ASP A 78 -2.72 1.45 14.51
C ASP A 78 -3.76 1.04 15.57
N THR A 79 -4.92 1.69 15.55
CA THR A 79 -6.05 1.33 16.41
C THR A 79 -6.49 -0.11 16.16
N LEU A 80 -6.63 -0.52 14.90
CA LEU A 80 -7.07 -1.87 14.53
C LEU A 80 -6.11 -2.94 15.06
N ILE A 81 -4.80 -2.79 14.86
CA ILE A 81 -3.83 -3.80 15.31
C ILE A 81 -3.72 -3.83 16.84
N ARG A 82 -3.78 -2.67 17.52
CA ARG A 82 -3.83 -2.62 18.99
C ARG A 82 -5.05 -3.37 19.55
N MET A 83 -6.21 -3.20 18.93
CA MET A 83 -7.41 -3.92 19.36
C MET A 83 -7.27 -5.43 19.11
N GLN A 84 -6.71 -5.86 17.98
CA GLN A 84 -6.42 -7.27 17.74
C GLN A 84 -5.45 -7.85 18.78
N TYR A 85 -4.41 -7.10 19.14
CA TYR A 85 -3.43 -7.49 20.15
C TYR A 85 -4.10 -7.69 21.53
N ILE A 86 -4.94 -6.75 21.96
CA ILE A 86 -5.69 -6.86 23.22
C ILE A 86 -6.60 -8.10 23.19
N GLN A 87 -7.26 -8.38 22.07
CA GLN A 87 -8.09 -9.58 21.93
C GLN A 87 -7.27 -10.87 21.98
N CYS A 88 -6.12 -10.93 21.31
CA CYS A 88 -5.20 -12.06 21.40
C CYS A 88 -4.75 -12.32 22.85
N LYS A 89 -4.47 -11.25 23.61
CA LYS A 89 -4.09 -11.32 25.02
C LYS A 89 -5.20 -11.89 25.91
N ARG A 90 -6.45 -11.46 25.69
CA ARG A 90 -7.61 -11.95 26.46
C ARG A 90 -8.01 -13.39 26.11
N LEU A 91 -7.84 -13.78 24.85
CA LEU A 91 -8.19 -15.11 24.34
C LEU A 91 -7.08 -16.14 24.52
N GLN A 92 -5.88 -15.73 24.95
CA GLN A 92 -4.70 -16.59 25.06
C GLN A 92 -4.33 -17.26 23.72
N VAL A 93 -4.58 -16.58 22.60
CA VAL A 93 -4.23 -17.05 21.26
C VAL A 93 -3.06 -16.25 20.70
N PRO A 94 -2.13 -16.89 19.97
CA PRO A 94 -0.95 -16.20 19.44
C PRO A 94 -1.29 -15.26 18.26
N PHE A 95 -2.43 -15.49 17.59
CA PHE A 95 -2.85 -14.74 16.42
C PHE A 95 -4.37 -14.83 16.18
N LEU A 96 -4.93 -13.78 15.61
CA LEU A 96 -6.34 -13.71 15.21
C LEU A 96 -6.46 -13.03 13.84
N THR A 97 -7.15 -13.68 12.90
CA THR A 97 -7.41 -13.08 11.58
C THR A 97 -8.40 -11.91 11.71
N LEU A 98 -8.29 -10.89 10.86
CA LEU A 98 -9.15 -9.71 10.91
C LEU A 98 -10.67 -10.03 10.95
N PRO A 99 -11.22 -10.95 10.15
CA PRO A 99 -12.63 -11.32 10.21
C PRO A 99 -13.04 -11.89 11.57
N ARG A 100 -12.18 -12.72 12.16
CA ARG A 100 -12.41 -13.28 13.51
C ARG A 100 -12.29 -12.21 14.58
N SER A 101 -11.29 -11.34 14.47
CA SER A 101 -11.11 -10.18 15.36
C SER A 101 -12.35 -9.29 15.38
N MET A 102 -12.96 -9.03 14.21
CA MET A 102 -14.19 -8.26 14.11
C MET A 102 -15.38 -8.96 14.78
N LYS A 103 -15.57 -10.26 14.54
CA LYS A 103 -16.63 -11.05 15.19
C LYS A 103 -16.51 -11.01 16.70
N ILE A 104 -15.32 -11.26 17.23
CA ILE A 104 -15.06 -11.24 18.67
C ILE A 104 -15.26 -9.82 19.23
N GLY A 105 -14.79 -8.79 18.52
CA GLY A 105 -15.01 -7.39 18.89
C GLY A 105 -16.51 -7.06 19.03
N LEU A 106 -17.34 -7.46 18.06
CA LEU A 106 -18.79 -7.26 18.09
C LEU A 106 -19.49 -8.10 19.16
N LEU A 107 -19.02 -9.31 19.43
CA LEU A 107 -19.55 -10.15 20.51
C LEU A 107 -19.34 -9.53 21.89
N ASN A 108 -18.26 -8.76 22.06
CA ASN A 108 -17.92 -8.02 23.28
C ASN A 108 -18.52 -6.61 23.33
N GLY A 109 -19.14 -6.16 22.23
CA GLY A 109 -19.73 -4.84 22.10
C GLY A 109 -21.11 -4.73 22.77
N PRO A 110 -21.75 -3.56 22.65
CA PRO A 110 -23.11 -3.34 23.15
C PRO A 110 -24.12 -4.33 22.57
N ARG A 111 -25.18 -4.64 23.33
CA ARG A 111 -26.16 -5.71 23.01
C ARG A 111 -26.74 -5.62 21.59
N CYS A 112 -26.91 -4.41 21.05
CA CYS A 112 -27.43 -4.19 19.70
C CYS A 112 -26.47 -4.70 18.61
N LEU A 113 -25.16 -4.47 18.79
CA LEU A 113 -24.14 -4.84 17.80
C LEU A 113 -23.78 -6.32 17.82
N ARG A 114 -24.11 -7.03 18.92
CA ARG A 114 -23.85 -8.47 19.06
C ARG A 114 -24.55 -9.32 17.99
N LYS A 115 -25.74 -8.89 17.54
CA LYS A 115 -26.48 -9.57 16.46
C LYS A 115 -25.72 -9.54 15.13
N LEU A 116 -24.98 -8.46 14.87
CA LEU A 116 -24.18 -8.29 13.65
C LEU A 116 -22.92 -9.17 13.64
N ALA A 117 -22.49 -9.69 14.79
CA ALA A 117 -21.25 -10.44 14.92
C ALA A 117 -21.21 -11.73 14.07
N TRP A 118 -22.36 -12.32 13.76
CA TRP A 118 -22.44 -13.50 12.89
C TRP A 118 -22.17 -13.19 11.42
N ILE A 119 -22.58 -12.01 10.95
CA ILE A 119 -22.45 -11.59 9.55
C ILE A 119 -21.10 -10.87 9.33
N ALA A 120 -20.54 -10.28 10.39
CA ALA A 120 -19.33 -9.45 10.29
C ALA A 120 -18.10 -10.11 9.63
N PRO A 121 -17.76 -11.39 9.87
CA PRO A 121 -16.65 -12.02 9.16
C PRO A 121 -16.84 -12.03 7.65
N ILE A 122 -18.07 -12.34 7.20
CA ILE A 122 -18.41 -12.42 5.77
C ILE A 122 -18.25 -11.05 5.12
N ILE A 123 -18.71 -9.99 5.80
CA ILE A 123 -18.58 -8.61 5.31
C ILE A 123 -17.10 -8.21 5.21
N VAL A 124 -16.31 -8.49 6.24
CA VAL A 124 -14.87 -8.17 6.24
C VAL A 124 -14.15 -8.92 5.13
N ASP A 125 -14.36 -10.24 5.02
CA ASP A 125 -13.75 -11.05 3.96
C ASP A 125 -14.15 -10.55 2.57
N PHE A 126 -15.42 -10.18 2.37
CA PHE A 126 -15.89 -9.59 1.11
C PHE A 126 -15.13 -8.30 0.77
N PHE A 127 -15.01 -7.36 1.71
CA PHE A 127 -14.28 -6.11 1.47
C PHE A 127 -12.78 -6.34 1.23
N LEU A 128 -12.16 -7.29 1.93
CA LEU A 128 -10.75 -7.64 1.71
C LEU A 128 -10.51 -8.21 0.33
N VAL A 129 -11.37 -9.14 -0.11
CA VAL A 129 -11.29 -9.74 -1.44
C VAL A 129 -11.57 -8.70 -2.51
N ALA A 130 -12.60 -7.87 -2.35
CA ALA A 130 -12.94 -6.80 -3.29
C ALA A 130 -11.80 -5.78 -3.43
N TYR A 131 -11.19 -5.37 -2.31
CA TYR A 131 -10.02 -4.48 -2.32
C TYR A 131 -8.83 -5.10 -3.07
N GLN A 132 -8.53 -6.38 -2.83
CA GLN A 132 -7.43 -7.08 -3.51
C GLN A 132 -7.70 -7.22 -5.02
N LEU A 133 -8.92 -7.57 -5.41
CA LEU A 133 -9.34 -7.65 -6.80
C LEU A 133 -9.27 -6.29 -7.50
N GLY A 134 -9.71 -5.22 -6.84
CA GLY A 134 -9.59 -3.85 -7.34
C GLY A 134 -8.14 -3.46 -7.58
N THR A 135 -7.25 -3.79 -6.65
CA THR A 135 -5.82 -3.53 -6.75
C THR A 135 -5.20 -4.29 -7.93
N CYS A 136 -5.46 -5.59 -8.05
CA CYS A 136 -4.99 -6.40 -9.18
C CYS A 136 -5.46 -5.85 -10.53
N THR A 137 -6.73 -5.42 -10.61
CA THR A 137 -7.31 -4.84 -11.83
C THR A 137 -6.60 -3.54 -12.21
N ALA A 138 -6.38 -2.65 -11.25
CA ALA A 138 -5.68 -1.38 -11.48
C ALA A 138 -4.24 -1.60 -12.00
N TYR A 139 -3.51 -2.57 -11.43
CA TYR A 139 -2.16 -2.92 -11.90
C TYR A 139 -2.16 -3.45 -13.34
N VAL A 140 -3.07 -4.36 -13.69
CA VAL A 140 -3.14 -4.92 -15.05
C VAL A 140 -3.50 -3.84 -16.07
N ILE A 141 -4.44 -2.94 -15.74
CA ILE A 141 -4.78 -1.79 -16.61
C ILE A 141 -3.56 -0.88 -16.80
N PHE A 142 -2.85 -0.56 -15.74
CA PHE A 142 -1.67 0.29 -15.80
C PHE A 142 -0.56 -0.29 -16.69
N ILE A 143 -0.29 -1.59 -16.56
CA ILE A 143 0.69 -2.29 -17.41
C ILE A 143 0.21 -2.28 -18.87
N GLY A 144 -1.08 -2.54 -19.11
CA GLY A 144 -1.69 -2.51 -20.45
C GLY A 144 -1.56 -1.16 -21.14
N GLN A 145 -1.85 -0.08 -20.41
CA GLN A 145 -1.69 1.29 -20.93
C GLN A 145 -0.22 1.61 -21.22
N SER A 146 0.70 1.19 -20.34
CA SER A 146 2.14 1.40 -20.55
C SER A 146 2.65 0.66 -21.78
N MET A 147 2.26 -0.60 -21.96
CA MET A 147 2.62 -1.39 -23.14
C MET A 147 2.07 -0.78 -24.43
N LYS A 148 0.81 -0.32 -24.40
CA LYS A 148 0.19 0.37 -25.54
C LYS A 148 0.98 1.61 -25.94
N HIS A 149 1.35 2.45 -24.96
CA HIS A 149 2.11 3.68 -25.22
C HIS A 149 3.50 3.42 -25.81
N ILE A 150 4.12 2.28 -25.47
CA ILE A 150 5.43 1.86 -26.02
C ILE A 150 5.28 1.26 -27.43
N ALA A 151 4.18 0.56 -27.70
CA ALA A 151 3.98 -0.21 -28.92
C ALA A 151 3.40 0.61 -30.09
N GLU A 152 2.50 1.57 -29.83
CA GLU A 152 1.88 2.39 -30.87
C GLU A 152 2.88 3.14 -31.77
N PRO A 153 3.98 3.74 -31.25
CA PRO A 153 4.93 4.44 -32.11
C PRO A 153 5.84 3.54 -32.95
N ARG A 154 5.84 2.21 -32.72
CA ARG A 154 6.90 1.31 -33.23
C ARG A 154 6.40 0.08 -33.98
N LEU A 155 5.24 -0.47 -33.62
CA LEU A 155 4.80 -1.79 -34.11
C LEU A 155 3.42 -1.76 -34.77
N VAL A 156 2.38 -1.22 -34.11
CA VAL A 156 0.99 -1.29 -34.60
C VAL A 156 0.23 -0.03 -34.19
N GLU A 157 -0.26 0.73 -35.18
CA GLU A 157 -1.11 1.90 -34.94
C GLU A 157 -2.53 1.48 -34.50
N ASN A 158 -3.08 2.21 -33.53
CA ASN A 158 -4.50 2.17 -33.13
C ASN A 158 -5.04 0.81 -32.64
N LEU A 159 -4.22 -0.04 -32.01
CA LEU A 159 -4.70 -1.28 -31.40
C LEU A 159 -5.49 -0.98 -30.11
N ASP A 160 -6.66 -1.64 -29.95
CA ASP A 160 -7.50 -1.44 -28.76
C ASP A 160 -6.79 -1.94 -27.48
N LEU A 161 -6.96 -1.20 -26.38
CA LEU A 161 -6.38 -1.52 -25.07
C LEU A 161 -6.75 -2.94 -24.62
N ARG A 162 -7.96 -3.40 -24.99
CA ARG A 162 -8.46 -4.75 -24.67
C ARG A 162 -7.54 -5.86 -25.15
N ILE A 163 -6.88 -5.68 -26.29
CA ILE A 163 -5.98 -6.68 -26.85
C ILE A 163 -4.69 -6.75 -26.02
N TYR A 164 -4.15 -5.60 -25.61
CA TYR A 164 -3.01 -5.55 -24.68
C TYR A 164 -3.34 -6.21 -23.33
N LEU A 165 -4.56 -6.01 -22.81
CA LEU A 165 -5.01 -6.67 -21.58
C LEU A 165 -5.08 -8.19 -21.74
N LEU A 166 -5.54 -8.69 -22.89
CA LEU A 166 -5.60 -10.13 -23.19
C LEU A 166 -4.21 -10.73 -23.32
N ILE A 167 -3.25 -10.01 -23.91
CA ILE A 167 -1.85 -10.42 -23.99
C ILE A 167 -1.24 -10.50 -22.58
N ILE A 168 -1.50 -9.54 -21.70
CA ILE A 168 -1.00 -9.52 -20.31
C ILE A 168 -1.68 -10.57 -19.43
N PHE A 169 -2.91 -10.96 -19.74
CA PHE A 169 -3.62 -11.99 -18.99
C PHE A 169 -2.85 -13.32 -18.95
N VAL A 170 -2.26 -13.73 -20.07
CA VAL A 170 -1.47 -14.98 -20.19
C VAL A 170 -0.29 -15.04 -19.21
N PRO A 171 0.66 -14.09 -19.18
CA PRO A 171 1.76 -14.09 -18.22
C PRO A 171 1.28 -13.92 -16.77
N VAL A 172 0.20 -13.17 -16.52
CA VAL A 172 -0.37 -13.06 -15.16
C VAL A 172 -0.85 -14.42 -14.66
N VAL A 173 -1.57 -15.19 -15.48
CA VAL A 173 -2.00 -16.55 -15.12
C VAL A 173 -0.81 -17.48 -14.87
N LEU A 174 0.24 -17.40 -15.70
CA LEU A 174 1.46 -18.18 -15.51
C LEU A 174 2.18 -17.86 -14.20
N ILE A 175 2.25 -16.59 -13.82
CA ILE A 175 2.84 -16.15 -12.54
C ILE A 175 2.01 -16.69 -11.36
N ASN A 176 0.69 -16.70 -11.45
CA ASN A 176 -0.19 -17.25 -10.40
C ASN A 176 0.01 -18.77 -10.18
N TYR A 177 0.53 -19.49 -11.18
CA TYR A 177 0.86 -20.92 -11.05
C TYR A 177 2.11 -21.18 -10.19
N ILE A 178 2.92 -20.15 -9.92
CA ILE A 178 4.13 -20.26 -9.10
C ILE A 178 3.73 -20.32 -7.62
N ARG A 179 3.49 -21.54 -7.11
CA ARG A 179 3.19 -21.78 -5.68
C ARG A 179 4.38 -21.54 -4.73
N ASN A 180 5.60 -21.50 -5.26
CA ASN A 180 6.82 -21.35 -4.46
C ASN A 180 7.27 -19.89 -4.40
N LEU A 181 6.79 -19.16 -3.37
CA LEU A 181 7.16 -17.76 -3.09
C LEU A 181 8.68 -17.52 -3.02
N LYS A 182 9.48 -18.53 -2.65
CA LYS A 182 10.96 -18.43 -2.61
C LYS A 182 11.59 -18.19 -3.99
N ARG A 183 10.96 -18.66 -5.09
CA ARG A 183 11.43 -18.38 -6.46
C ARG A 183 11.10 -16.95 -6.89
N LEU A 184 10.15 -16.30 -6.23
CA LEU A 184 9.73 -14.92 -6.52
C LEU A 184 10.65 -13.88 -5.88
N THR A 185 11.36 -14.23 -4.81
CA THR A 185 12.27 -13.33 -4.08
C THR A 185 13.35 -12.68 -4.99
N PRO A 186 14.15 -13.41 -5.78
CA PRO A 186 15.14 -12.78 -6.66
C PRO A 186 14.51 -11.91 -7.74
N VAL A 187 13.37 -12.34 -8.31
CA VAL A 187 12.61 -11.55 -9.28
C VAL A 187 12.12 -10.24 -8.67
N SER A 188 11.64 -10.29 -7.42
CA SER A 188 11.21 -9.10 -6.66
C SER A 188 12.35 -8.13 -6.42
N PHE A 189 13.56 -8.63 -6.16
CA PHE A 189 14.73 -7.78 -5.94
C PHE A 189 15.11 -7.02 -7.22
N VAL A 190 15.16 -7.72 -8.35
CA VAL A 190 15.38 -7.10 -9.67
C VAL A 190 14.28 -6.09 -9.99
N ALA A 191 13.02 -6.43 -9.73
CA ALA A 191 11.89 -5.52 -9.93
C ALA A 191 12.04 -4.23 -9.10
N ASN A 192 12.50 -4.32 -7.85
CA ASN A 192 12.73 -3.13 -7.02
C ASN A 192 13.82 -2.22 -7.61
N ILE A 193 14.91 -2.78 -8.16
CA ILE A 193 15.95 -1.99 -8.83
C ILE A 193 15.38 -1.29 -10.07
N LEU A 194 14.62 -2.02 -10.91
CA LEU A 194 13.96 -1.44 -12.08
C LEU A 194 12.98 -0.33 -11.69
N THR A 195 12.24 -0.51 -10.59
CA THR A 195 11.35 0.52 -10.06
C THR A 195 12.11 1.78 -9.69
N ILE A 196 13.26 1.67 -8.99
CA ILE A 196 14.10 2.82 -8.65
C ILE A 196 14.57 3.54 -9.92
N ILE A 197 15.07 2.80 -10.92
CA ILE A 197 15.51 3.38 -12.20
C ILE A 197 14.36 4.10 -12.91
N ALA A 198 13.16 3.48 -12.96
CA ALA A 198 11.99 4.07 -13.58
C ALA A 198 11.57 5.38 -12.88
N PHE A 199 11.50 5.40 -11.55
CA PHE A 199 11.20 6.62 -10.80
C PHE A 199 12.26 7.70 -11.03
N SER A 200 13.55 7.36 -10.98
CA SER A 200 14.63 8.30 -11.25
C SER A 200 14.54 8.89 -12.67
N SER A 201 14.19 8.07 -13.67
CA SER A 201 13.99 8.53 -15.04
C SER A 201 12.78 9.46 -15.17
N CYS A 202 11.64 9.12 -14.55
CA CYS A 202 10.47 10.01 -14.52
C CYS A 202 10.82 11.38 -13.92
N PHE A 203 11.52 11.41 -12.79
CA PHE A 203 11.96 12.65 -12.17
C PHE A 203 12.94 13.43 -13.06
N TYR A 204 13.88 12.75 -13.72
CA TYR A 204 14.80 13.38 -14.66
C TYR A 204 14.06 14.11 -15.79
N TYR A 205 13.07 13.47 -16.42
CA TYR A 205 12.31 14.12 -17.50
C TYR A 205 11.45 15.29 -16.99
N ILE A 206 10.85 15.16 -15.80
CA ILE A 206 10.03 16.21 -15.20
C ILE A 206 10.88 17.45 -14.88
N PHE A 207 12.08 17.29 -14.32
CA PHE A 207 12.89 18.42 -13.83
C PHE A 207 13.93 18.95 -14.81
N CYS A 208 14.51 18.10 -15.68
CA CYS A 208 15.62 18.49 -16.54
C CYS A 208 15.23 18.77 -18.00
N VAL A 209 14.13 18.19 -18.48
CA VAL A 209 13.77 18.21 -19.92
C VAL A 209 12.43 18.93 -20.16
N GLY A 210 11.46 18.79 -19.26
CA GLY A 210 10.12 19.35 -19.44
C GLY A 210 10.05 20.88 -19.27
N PRO A 211 9.21 21.59 -20.07
CA PRO A 211 8.90 22.99 -19.82
C PRO A 211 8.00 23.08 -18.58
N PHE A 212 8.60 23.26 -17.41
CA PHE A 212 7.85 23.40 -16.15
C PHE A 212 7.12 24.74 -16.12
N LYS A 213 5.86 24.77 -16.58
CA LYS A 213 5.01 25.96 -16.55
C LYS A 213 4.18 25.99 -15.26
N TYR A 214 4.63 26.77 -14.29
CA TYR A 214 3.96 26.94 -13.00
C TYR A 214 2.58 27.63 -13.11
N GLU A 215 2.34 28.36 -14.20
CA GLU A 215 1.17 29.22 -14.39
C GLU A 215 -0.14 28.48 -14.69
N GLU A 216 -0.09 27.23 -15.15
CA GLU A 216 -1.28 26.42 -15.48
C GLU A 216 -1.76 25.53 -14.32
N THR A 217 -1.05 25.54 -13.19
CA THR A 217 -1.36 24.70 -12.04
C THR A 217 -2.39 25.35 -11.13
N ASN A 218 -3.62 24.82 -11.14
CA ASN A 218 -4.67 25.23 -10.21
C ASN A 218 -4.20 25.01 -8.76
N LEU A 219 -4.08 26.09 -7.99
CA LEU A 219 -3.73 26.02 -6.57
C LEU A 219 -4.84 25.35 -5.75
N VAL A 220 -6.09 25.55 -6.16
CA VAL A 220 -7.30 24.96 -5.59
C VAL A 220 -8.25 24.58 -6.74
N SER A 221 -8.74 23.34 -6.74
CA SER A 221 -9.72 22.85 -7.72
C SER A 221 -11.12 22.72 -7.13
N SER A 222 -12.11 22.45 -7.97
CA SER A 222 -13.52 22.29 -7.58
C SER A 222 -13.70 21.15 -6.56
N VAL A 223 -14.56 21.37 -5.55
CA VAL A 223 -14.90 20.36 -4.53
C VAL A 223 -15.53 19.11 -5.15
N THR A 224 -16.12 19.23 -6.34
CA THR A 224 -16.73 18.11 -7.08
C THR A 224 -15.73 17.02 -7.47
N THR A 225 -14.45 17.36 -7.64
CA THR A 225 -13.39 16.41 -8.04
C THR A 225 -12.57 15.88 -6.86
N TRP A 226 -12.84 16.33 -5.63
CA TRP A 226 -12.16 15.85 -4.43
C TRP A 226 -12.34 14.35 -4.14
N PRO A 227 -13.52 13.73 -4.37
CA PRO A 227 -13.67 12.29 -4.18
C PRO A 227 -12.71 11.46 -5.04
N LEU A 228 -12.42 11.92 -6.26
CA LEU A 228 -11.44 11.27 -7.15
C LEU A 228 -10.03 11.36 -6.57
N PHE A 229 -9.64 12.52 -6.04
CA PHE A 229 -8.37 12.71 -5.36
C PHE A 229 -8.24 11.78 -4.14
N ILE A 230 -9.24 11.74 -3.25
CA ILE A 230 -9.24 10.87 -2.07
C ILE A 230 -9.06 9.41 -2.47
N GLY A 231 -9.78 8.96 -3.51
CA GLY A 231 -9.66 7.59 -4.02
C GLY A 231 -8.25 7.26 -4.53
N VAL A 232 -7.63 8.16 -5.28
CA VAL A 232 -6.25 7.99 -5.80
C VAL A 232 -5.24 7.96 -4.65
N VAL A 233 -5.35 8.87 -3.68
CA VAL A 233 -4.44 8.91 -2.53
C VAL A 233 -4.59 7.64 -1.69
N LEU A 234 -5.82 7.23 -1.36
CA LEU A 234 -6.06 5.98 -0.62
C LEU A 234 -5.52 4.77 -1.37
N PHE A 235 -5.68 4.71 -2.70
CA PHE A 235 -5.11 3.64 -3.51
C PHE A 235 -3.57 3.63 -3.50
N ALA A 236 -2.93 4.81 -3.46
CA ALA A 236 -1.48 4.95 -3.46
C ALA A 236 -0.82 4.61 -2.12
N ILE A 237 -1.43 4.99 -0.99
CA ILE A 237 -0.83 4.83 0.33
C ILE A 237 -1.28 3.56 1.06
N ASN A 238 -2.43 3.00 0.71
CA ASN A 238 -2.98 1.86 1.44
C ASN A 238 -2.48 0.53 0.87
N ALA A 239 -1.81 -0.26 1.70
CA ALA A 239 -1.33 -1.61 1.38
C ALA A 239 -1.83 -2.64 2.41
N PHE A 240 -3.14 -2.62 2.69
CA PHE A 240 -3.75 -3.31 3.84
C PHE A 240 -3.42 -4.81 3.93
N GLY A 241 -3.47 -5.53 2.80
CA GLY A 241 -3.16 -6.97 2.76
C GLY A 241 -1.70 -7.28 3.10
N VAL A 242 -0.76 -6.43 2.67
CA VAL A 242 0.67 -6.57 2.97
C VAL A 242 0.94 -6.26 4.45
N ILE A 243 0.30 -5.22 4.99
CA ILE A 243 0.46 -4.79 6.39
C ILE A 243 0.09 -5.91 7.37
N ILE A 244 -1.07 -6.55 7.19
CA ILE A 244 -1.51 -7.66 8.05
C ILE A 244 -0.58 -8.88 7.92
N ALA A 245 -0.18 -9.22 6.69
CA ALA A 245 0.70 -10.35 6.46
C ALA A 245 2.09 -10.12 7.11
N LEU A 246 2.61 -8.90 7.02
CA LEU A 246 3.90 -8.54 7.62
C LEU A 246 3.85 -8.54 9.15
N GLU A 247 2.86 -7.89 9.76
CA GLU A 247 2.70 -7.91 11.23
C GLU A 247 2.63 -9.34 11.78
N HIS A 248 2.02 -10.26 11.03
CA HIS A 248 1.94 -11.66 11.40
C HIS A 248 3.31 -12.38 11.34
N HIS A 249 4.15 -12.05 10.37
CA HIS A 249 5.41 -12.74 10.08
C HIS A 249 6.67 -12.09 10.68
N MET A 250 6.55 -10.93 11.31
CA MET A 250 7.67 -10.24 11.95
C MET A 250 8.24 -10.96 13.17
N VAL A 251 9.56 -10.84 13.35
CA VAL A 251 10.26 -11.24 14.59
C VAL A 251 9.76 -10.41 15.79
N THR A 252 9.64 -9.09 15.59
CA THR A 252 9.31 -8.09 16.62
C THR A 252 8.11 -7.25 16.20
N PRO A 253 6.88 -7.82 16.24
CA PRO A 253 5.66 -7.09 15.88
C PRO A 253 5.39 -5.86 16.77
N ALA A 254 5.98 -5.79 17.97
CA ALA A 254 5.92 -4.60 18.81
C ALA A 254 6.59 -3.36 18.16
N HIS A 255 7.59 -3.56 17.28
CA HIS A 255 8.26 -2.49 16.55
C HIS A 255 7.50 -2.07 15.28
N PHE A 256 6.45 -2.81 14.89
CA PHE A 256 5.67 -2.49 13.70
C PHE A 256 4.89 -1.17 13.85
N LEU A 257 4.41 -0.90 15.07
CA LEU A 257 3.43 0.15 15.40
C LEU A 257 3.97 1.21 16.37
N GLY A 258 3.25 2.33 16.50
CA GLY A 258 3.60 3.48 17.33
C GLY A 258 4.34 4.60 16.57
N CYS A 259 4.52 5.77 17.20
CA CYS A 259 5.10 6.96 16.55
C CYS A 259 6.55 6.76 16.02
N LYS A 260 7.26 5.75 16.52
CA LYS A 260 8.59 5.32 16.03
C LYS A 260 8.55 3.95 15.36
N GLY A 261 7.37 3.42 15.07
CA GLY A 261 7.19 2.13 14.43
C GLY A 261 7.55 2.16 12.94
N ILE A 262 7.90 1.00 12.41
CA ILE A 262 8.33 0.85 11.01
C ILE A 262 7.23 1.28 10.03
N PHE A 263 5.96 1.00 10.37
CA PHE A 263 4.85 1.30 9.48
C PHE A 263 4.63 2.81 9.26
N PRO A 264 4.44 3.65 10.30
CA PRO A 264 4.32 5.11 10.13
C PRO A 264 5.56 5.73 9.47
N TRP A 265 6.77 5.28 9.83
CA TRP A 265 8.00 5.77 9.21
C TRP A 265 8.08 5.43 7.73
N SER A 266 7.76 4.20 7.33
CA SER A 266 7.77 3.81 5.92
C SER A 266 6.81 4.65 5.07
N LEU A 267 5.62 4.93 5.60
CA LEU A 267 4.61 5.72 4.91
C LEU A 267 4.98 7.20 4.85
N LEU A 268 5.53 7.74 5.94
CA LEU A 268 6.08 9.10 5.98
C LEU A 268 7.26 9.26 5.03
N THR A 269 8.16 8.29 4.91
CA THR A 269 9.27 8.34 3.95
C THR A 269 8.76 8.38 2.52
N VAL A 270 7.73 7.59 2.18
CA VAL A 270 7.10 7.62 0.85
C VAL A 270 6.48 8.98 0.56
N ILE A 271 5.78 9.57 1.53
CA ILE A 271 5.13 10.88 1.38
C ILE A 271 6.14 12.00 1.30
N ILE A 272 7.13 12.04 2.19
CA ILE A 272 8.20 13.03 2.16
C ILE A 272 8.98 12.92 0.85
N ALA A 273 9.25 11.71 0.34
CA ALA A 273 9.85 11.55 -0.97
C ALA A 273 8.95 12.15 -2.06
N LEU A 274 7.66 11.81 -2.09
CA LEU A 274 6.68 12.37 -3.03
C LEU A 274 6.59 13.90 -2.97
N GLU A 275 6.50 14.46 -1.76
CA GLU A 275 6.31 15.88 -1.51
C GLU A 275 7.58 16.69 -1.73
N HIS A 276 8.73 16.22 -1.22
CA HIS A 276 10.02 16.88 -1.47
C HIS A 276 10.34 16.86 -2.97
N HIS A 277 10.05 15.77 -3.68
CA HIS A 277 10.24 15.78 -5.13
C HIS A 277 9.24 16.70 -5.84
N MET A 278 7.99 16.83 -5.40
CA MET A 278 7.03 17.76 -6.03
C MET A 278 7.23 19.24 -5.69
N VAL A 279 7.80 19.58 -4.53
CA VAL A 279 7.87 20.96 -4.00
C VAL A 279 9.25 21.61 -4.11
N THR A 280 10.35 20.85 -4.12
CA THR A 280 11.72 21.40 -4.20
C THR A 280 12.43 21.07 -5.53
N PRO A 281 12.08 21.73 -6.65
CA PRO A 281 12.91 21.72 -7.85
C PRO A 281 14.20 22.54 -7.69
N ALA A 282 14.29 23.40 -6.68
CA ALA A 282 15.34 24.43 -6.58
C ALA A 282 16.72 23.93 -6.11
N HIS A 283 16.82 22.77 -5.43
CA HIS A 283 18.11 22.31 -4.88
C HIS A 283 18.89 21.36 -5.81
N PHE A 284 18.28 20.83 -6.88
CA PHE A 284 18.98 20.01 -7.88
C PHE A 284 19.57 20.84 -9.04
N LEU A 285 19.37 22.17 -9.02
CA LEU A 285 19.94 23.15 -9.96
C LEU A 285 21.48 23.17 -9.99
N GLY A 286 22.18 22.42 -9.13
CA GLY A 286 23.63 22.27 -9.12
C GLY A 286 24.23 21.18 -10.02
N CYS A 287 23.43 20.24 -10.56
CA CYS A 287 23.95 19.13 -11.37
C CYS A 287 23.81 19.35 -12.89
N LYS A 288 24.43 20.41 -13.41
CA LYS A 288 24.85 20.43 -14.82
C LYS A 288 26.09 19.52 -14.95
N GLY A 289 25.93 18.28 -15.43
CA GLY A 289 27.09 17.55 -15.98
C GLY A 289 27.19 16.03 -15.87
N ILE A 290 26.18 15.27 -15.42
CA ILE A 290 26.41 13.84 -15.12
C ILE A 290 25.99 12.87 -16.25
N PHE A 291 25.20 13.29 -17.24
CA PHE A 291 24.87 12.41 -18.39
C PHE A 291 25.09 13.12 -19.73
N PRO A 292 26.12 12.74 -20.51
CA PRO A 292 26.30 13.25 -21.85
C PRO A 292 25.16 12.73 -22.75
N TRP A 293 24.55 13.68 -23.46
CA TRP A 293 23.46 13.51 -24.43
C TRP A 293 23.75 12.54 -25.59
N SER A 294 24.96 11.99 -25.69
CA SER A 294 25.42 11.10 -26.77
C SER A 294 25.07 9.62 -26.57
N LEU A 295 24.45 9.22 -25.45
CA LEU A 295 24.19 7.82 -25.10
C LEU A 295 22.75 7.34 -25.31
N LEU A 296 21.82 8.20 -25.76
CA LEU A 296 20.39 7.88 -25.85
C LEU A 296 19.76 8.08 -27.25
N THR A 297 20.56 8.21 -28.31
CA THR A 297 20.06 8.09 -29.69
C THR A 297 20.28 6.67 -30.22
N VAL A 298 19.34 5.77 -29.92
CA VAL A 298 18.94 4.62 -30.77
C VAL A 298 17.44 4.41 -30.60
#